data_AF-I3X1Q9-F1
#
_entry.id   AF-I3X1Q9-F1
#
_cell.length_a   1.000
_cell.length_b   1.000
_cell.length_c   1.000
_cell.angle_alpha   90.00
_cell.angle_beta   90.00
_cell.angle_gamma   90.00
#
_symmetry.space_group_name_H-M   'P 1'
#
loop_
_entity.id
_entity.type
_entity.pdbx_description
1 polymer ?
#
loop_
_entity_poly.entity_id
_entity_poly.type
_entity_poly.pdbx_seq_one_letter_code
_entity_poly.pdbx_strand_id
1 'polypeptide(L)'
;MVLYLTAFASLLLSALSLGPSFAHVLEAPPRLTVWSPELWREATVFNGQFALFAKVGAPLDVGSILIAFLLTYLLANERPAFWFALGGAVLLAAGLAAWFTIVAPANAILATWKPGPIPPDFAAVRLRWEAGHMTVAAAKLIGFVFICVAFLAPRLPAGTN
;
A
#
# COMPACT_ATOMS: atom_id res chain seq x y z
N MET A 1 26.36 -10.96 -1.35
CA MET A 1 26.09 -9.53 -1.04
C MET A 1 24.77 -9.04 -1.65
N VAL A 2 24.58 -9.17 -2.98
CA VAL A 2 23.38 -8.67 -3.70
C VAL A 2 22.05 -9.14 -3.12
N LEU A 3 21.89 -10.44 -2.81
CA LEU A 3 20.67 -10.97 -2.20
C LEU A 3 20.34 -10.29 -0.86
N TYR A 4 21.34 -10.12 0.02
CA TYR A 4 21.13 -9.51 1.33
C TYR A 4 20.74 -8.03 1.23
N LEU A 5 21.37 -7.28 0.33
CA LEU A 5 21.01 -5.88 0.07
C LEU A 5 19.60 -5.78 -0.52
N THR A 6 19.23 -6.67 -1.44
CA THR A 6 17.89 -6.71 -2.04
C THR A 6 16.83 -7.08 -1.00
N ALA A 7 17.12 -8.03 -0.12
CA ALA A 7 16.22 -8.42 0.96
C ALA A 7 16.02 -7.27 1.97
N PHE A 8 17.12 -6.64 2.39
CA PHE A 8 17.06 -5.47 3.27
C PHE A 8 16.26 -4.32 2.63
N ALA A 9 16.53 -3.98 1.38
CA ALA A 9 15.80 -2.96 0.64
C ALA A 9 14.32 -3.31 0.48
N SER A 10 13.99 -4.60 0.26
CA SER A 10 12.60 -5.07 0.18
C SER A 10 11.85 -4.89 1.48
N LEU A 11 12.47 -5.22 2.62
CA LEU A 11 11.87 -5.02 3.95
C LEU A 11 11.67 -3.52 4.23
N LEU A 12 12.70 -2.71 4.01
CA LEU A 12 12.67 -1.28 4.27
C LEU A 12 11.61 -0.56 3.41
N LEU A 13 11.64 -0.76 2.09
CA LEU A 13 10.70 -0.09 1.18
C LEU A 13 9.27 -0.57 1.38
N SER A 14 9.05 -1.86 1.63
CA SER A 14 7.71 -2.39 1.92
C SER A 14 7.15 -1.84 3.23
N ALA A 15 7.98 -1.70 4.27
CA ALA A 15 7.58 -1.08 5.53
C ALA A 15 7.23 0.41 5.37
N LEU A 16 8.06 1.16 4.64
CA LEU A 16 7.82 2.57 4.34
C LEU A 16 6.59 2.79 3.45
N SER A 17 6.31 1.86 2.52
CA SER A 17 5.08 1.84 1.71
C SER A 17 3.83 1.50 2.54
N LEU A 18 3.94 0.56 3.48
CA LEU A 18 2.85 0.16 4.38
C LEU A 18 2.51 1.26 5.39
N GLY A 19 3.50 1.94 5.96
CA GLY A 19 3.32 2.92 7.04
C GLY A 19 2.16 3.91 6.82
N PRO A 20 2.15 4.69 5.72
CA PRO A 20 1.06 5.62 5.42
C PRO A 20 -0.31 4.94 5.27
N SER A 21 -0.33 3.72 4.72
CA SER A 21 -1.58 2.96 4.51
C SER A 21 -2.12 2.44 5.84
N PHE A 22 -1.23 2.01 6.75
CA PHE A 22 -1.61 1.59 8.09
C PHE A 22 -2.08 2.79 8.95
N ALA A 23 -1.38 3.92 8.88
CA ALA A 23 -1.81 5.16 9.52
C ALA A 23 -3.22 5.56 9.09
N HIS A 24 -3.52 5.49 7.79
CA HIS A 24 -4.85 5.74 7.26
C HIS A 24 -5.92 4.85 7.90
N VAL A 25 -5.66 3.54 8.05
CA VAL A 25 -6.60 2.62 8.72
C VAL A 25 -6.88 3.06 10.16
N LEU A 26 -5.87 3.52 10.89
CA LEU A 26 -6.04 4.00 12.27
C LEU A 26 -6.81 5.33 12.35
N GLU A 27 -6.69 6.17 11.33
CA GLU A 27 -7.39 7.46 11.25
C GLU A 27 -8.84 7.33 10.76
N ALA A 28 -9.18 6.23 10.10
CA ALA A 28 -10.48 6.06 9.45
C ALA A 28 -11.70 5.95 10.40
N PRO A 29 -11.63 5.31 11.59
CA PRO A 29 -12.78 5.23 12.47
C PRO A 29 -13.40 6.59 12.81
N PRO A 30 -12.67 7.60 13.34
CA PRO A 30 -13.26 8.91 13.58
C PRO A 30 -13.72 9.63 12.30
N ARG A 31 -13.06 9.43 11.15
CA ARG A 31 -13.47 10.00 9.85
C ARG A 31 -14.82 9.48 9.35
N LEU A 32 -15.11 8.22 9.64
CA LEU A 32 -16.33 7.54 9.21
C LEU A 32 -17.49 7.74 10.18
N THR A 33 -17.23 7.81 11.49
CA THR A 33 -18.29 7.78 12.52
C THR A 33 -18.48 9.07 13.30
N VAL A 34 -17.47 9.94 13.37
CA VAL A 34 -17.50 11.14 14.22
C VAL A 34 -17.45 12.43 13.40
N TRP A 35 -16.61 12.49 12.35
CA TRP A 35 -16.40 13.71 11.60
C TRP A 35 -17.66 14.13 10.82
N SER A 36 -17.95 15.43 10.85
CA SER A 36 -18.95 16.00 9.93
C SER A 36 -18.45 15.89 8.49
N PRO A 37 -19.37 15.87 7.50
CA PRO A 37 -18.99 15.88 6.09
C PRO A 37 -18.06 17.04 5.71
N GLU A 38 -18.28 18.22 6.29
CA GLU A 38 -17.48 19.42 6.07
C GLU A 38 -16.06 19.21 6.58
N LEU A 39 -15.90 18.73 7.82
CA LEU A 39 -14.57 18.48 8.38
C LEU A 39 -13.79 17.47 7.52
N TRP A 40 -14.44 16.38 7.11
CA TRP A 40 -13.82 15.38 6.24
C TRP A 40 -13.38 15.97 4.90
N ARG A 41 -14.26 16.76 4.26
CA ARG A 41 -13.96 17.42 2.99
C ARG A 41 -12.80 18.39 3.13
N GLU A 42 -12.85 19.29 4.11
CA GLU A 42 -11.82 20.32 4.31
C GLU A 42 -10.45 19.69 4.53
N ALA A 43 -10.38 18.67 5.38
CA ALA A 43 -9.14 17.98 5.70
C ALA A 43 -8.58 17.21 4.49
N THR A 44 -9.45 16.46 3.78
CA THR A 44 -9.05 15.56 2.69
C THR A 44 -8.76 16.29 1.37
N VAL A 45 -9.53 17.33 1.05
CA VAL A 45 -9.52 17.95 -0.28
C VAL A 45 -8.77 19.28 -0.31
N PHE A 46 -8.98 20.15 0.68
CA PHE A 46 -8.55 21.56 0.57
C PHE A 46 -7.33 21.92 1.42
N ASN A 47 -7.13 21.29 2.57
CA ASN A 47 -6.04 21.62 3.50
C ASN A 47 -4.77 20.77 3.34
N GLY A 48 -4.67 20.02 2.23
CA GLY A 48 -3.42 19.38 1.82
C GLY A 48 -2.92 18.25 2.72
N GLN A 49 -3.77 17.67 3.58
CA GLN A 49 -3.40 16.59 4.51
C GLN A 49 -2.65 15.43 3.83
N PHE A 50 -3.01 15.12 2.58
CA PHE A 50 -2.44 14.01 1.82
C PHE A 50 -1.40 14.42 0.75
N ALA A 51 -0.97 15.67 0.72
CA ALA A 51 -0.07 16.16 -0.34
C ALA A 51 1.27 15.40 -0.43
N LEU A 52 1.82 14.98 0.72
CA LEU A 52 3.07 14.21 0.76
C LEU A 52 2.88 12.72 0.50
N PHE A 53 1.68 12.19 0.70
CA PHE A 53 1.38 10.78 0.48
C PHE A 53 1.54 10.42 -1.00
N ALA A 54 1.12 11.31 -1.91
CA ALA A 54 1.37 11.11 -3.34
C ALA A 54 2.86 11.30 -3.71
N LYS A 55 3.49 12.39 -3.25
CA LYS A 55 4.86 12.75 -3.65
C LYS A 55 5.92 11.79 -3.14
N VAL A 56 5.74 11.27 -1.92
CA VAL A 56 6.69 10.38 -1.25
C VAL A 56 6.21 8.93 -1.29
N GLY A 57 4.92 8.69 -1.03
CA GLY A 57 4.35 7.35 -0.99
C GLY A 57 4.31 6.66 -2.35
N ALA A 58 4.03 7.36 -3.46
CA ALA A 58 3.97 6.71 -4.77
C ALA A 58 5.34 6.16 -5.23
N PRO A 59 6.47 6.90 -5.11
CA PRO A 59 7.79 6.32 -5.37
C PRO A 59 8.12 5.13 -4.46
N LEU A 60 7.73 5.17 -3.18
CA LEU A 60 7.93 4.06 -2.25
C LEU A 60 7.11 2.82 -2.63
N ASP A 61 5.87 3.00 -3.10
CA ASP A 61 5.02 1.91 -3.58
C ASP A 61 5.60 1.25 -4.83
N VAL A 62 6.01 2.02 -5.83
CA VAL A 62 6.62 1.46 -7.04
C VAL A 62 7.95 0.81 -6.70
N GLY A 63 8.77 1.45 -5.87
CA GLY A 63 10.07 0.92 -5.44
C GLY A 63 9.94 -0.39 -4.69
N SER A 64 8.98 -0.52 -3.77
CA SER A 64 8.74 -1.75 -3.00
C SER A 64 8.32 -2.92 -3.89
N ILE A 65 7.50 -2.67 -4.91
CA ILE A 65 7.09 -3.70 -5.88
C ILE A 65 8.29 -4.17 -6.70
N LEU A 66 9.05 -3.25 -7.28
CA LEU A 66 10.20 -3.59 -8.13
C LEU A 66 11.26 -4.37 -7.37
N ILE A 67 11.60 -3.94 -6.15
CA ILE A 67 12.61 -4.63 -5.34
C ILE A 67 12.11 -6.01 -4.86
N ALA A 68 10.81 -6.16 -4.57
CA ALA A 68 10.23 -7.44 -4.17
C ALA A 68 10.22 -8.45 -5.33
N PHE A 69 9.98 -8.01 -6.57
CA PHE A 69 10.14 -8.87 -7.74
C PHE A 69 11.61 -9.24 -8.01
N LEU A 70 12.54 -8.31 -7.80
CA LEU A 70 13.97 -8.62 -7.87
C LEU A 70 14.36 -9.65 -6.80
N LEU A 71 13.88 -9.49 -5.57
CA LEU A 71 14.09 -10.47 -4.49
C LEU A 71 13.55 -11.85 -4.90
N THR A 72 12.34 -11.89 -5.45
CA THR A 72 11.72 -13.12 -5.96
C THR A 72 12.60 -13.80 -7.01
N TYR A 73 13.12 -13.04 -7.97
CA TYR A 73 14.03 -13.56 -8.99
C TYR A 73 15.31 -14.15 -8.38
N LEU A 74 15.93 -13.44 -7.42
CA LEU A 74 17.16 -13.91 -6.76
C LEU A 74 16.92 -15.15 -5.88
N LEU A 75 15.68 -15.40 -5.45
CA LEU A 75 15.28 -16.57 -4.67
C LEU A 75 14.74 -17.71 -5.53
N ALA A 76 14.82 -17.67 -6.87
CA ALA A 76 14.20 -18.64 -7.77
C ALA A 76 14.48 -20.14 -7.44
N ASN A 77 15.66 -20.44 -6.89
CA ASN A 77 16.07 -21.80 -6.51
C ASN A 77 15.95 -22.10 -5.01
N GLU A 78 15.51 -21.12 -4.20
CA GLU A 78 15.48 -21.18 -2.74
C GLU A 78 14.05 -21.42 -2.27
N ARG A 79 13.58 -22.66 -2.36
CA ARG A 79 12.24 -23.04 -1.85
C ARG A 79 12.34 -23.36 -0.35
N PRO A 80 11.45 -22.82 0.50
CA PRO A 80 10.18 -22.16 0.16
C PRO A 80 10.22 -20.62 0.01
N ALA A 81 11.37 -19.98 0.27
CA ALA A 81 11.51 -18.51 0.26
C ALA A 81 11.00 -17.85 -1.03
N PHE A 82 11.21 -18.48 -2.19
CA PHE A 82 10.69 -18.04 -3.49
C PHE A 82 9.19 -17.73 -3.47
N TRP A 83 8.37 -18.68 -2.97
CA TRP A 83 6.91 -18.56 -3.06
C TRP A 83 6.36 -17.47 -2.15
N PHE A 84 6.98 -17.28 -0.99
CA PHE A 84 6.65 -16.17 -0.10
C PHE A 84 7.08 -14.83 -0.72
N ALA A 85 8.26 -14.74 -1.34
CA ALA A 85 8.70 -13.53 -2.01
C ALA A 85 7.76 -13.16 -3.17
N LEU A 86 7.38 -14.15 -4.00
CA LEU A 86 6.46 -13.95 -5.12
C LEU A 86 5.07 -13.51 -4.63
N GLY A 87 4.52 -14.19 -3.62
CA GLY A 87 3.25 -13.81 -3.02
C GLY A 87 3.28 -12.39 -2.48
N GLY A 88 4.36 -12.01 -1.80
CA GLY A 88 4.57 -10.66 -1.29
C GLY A 88 4.60 -9.61 -2.40
N ALA A 89 5.38 -9.85 -3.46
CA ALA A 89 5.49 -8.96 -4.61
C ALA A 89 4.13 -8.78 -5.33
N VAL A 90 3.40 -9.88 -5.54
CA VAL A 90 2.06 -9.85 -6.15
C VAL A 90 1.06 -9.08 -5.30
N LEU A 91 1.08 -9.25 -3.97
CA LEU A 91 0.18 -8.52 -3.08
C LEU A 91 0.47 -7.02 -3.02
N LEU A 92 1.75 -6.62 -3.05
CA LEU A 92 2.13 -5.22 -3.17
C LEU A 92 1.63 -4.62 -4.50
N ALA A 93 1.81 -5.34 -5.61
CA ALA A 93 1.29 -4.93 -6.91
C ALA A 93 -0.25 -4.87 -6.94
N ALA A 94 -0.92 -5.83 -6.30
CA ALA A 94 -2.38 -5.84 -6.15
C ALA A 94 -2.86 -4.63 -5.32
N GLY A 95 -2.10 -4.20 -4.30
CA GLY A 95 -2.36 -2.97 -3.57
C GLY A 95 -2.33 -1.74 -4.48
N LEU A 96 -1.34 -1.62 -5.37
CA LEU A 96 -1.28 -0.54 -6.36
C LEU A 96 -2.44 -0.62 -7.36
N ALA A 97 -2.78 -1.82 -7.84
CA ALA A 97 -3.93 -2.03 -8.72
C ALA A 97 -5.26 -1.63 -8.03
N ALA A 98 -5.43 -1.97 -6.75
CA ALA A 98 -6.58 -1.57 -5.95
C ALA A 98 -6.66 -0.04 -5.81
N TRP A 99 -5.52 0.65 -5.64
CA TRP A 99 -5.48 2.11 -5.64
C TRP A 99 -6.00 2.69 -6.97
N PHE A 100 -5.50 2.21 -8.11
CA PHE A 100 -5.93 2.69 -9.43
C PHE A 100 -7.40 2.41 -9.73
N THR A 101 -7.95 1.31 -9.23
CA THR A 101 -9.33 0.89 -9.55
C THR A 101 -10.38 1.43 -8.57
N ILE A 102 -10.01 1.63 -7.30
CA ILE A 102 -10.93 2.04 -6.24
C ILE A 102 -10.71 3.50 -5.85
N VAL A 103 -9.47 3.87 -5.49
CA VAL A 103 -9.13 5.17 -4.91
C VAL A 103 -9.00 6.26 -5.98
N ALA A 104 -8.28 6.00 -7.07
CA ALA A 104 -8.04 6.99 -8.11
C ALA A 104 -9.34 7.56 -8.73
N PRO A 105 -10.39 6.76 -8.97
CA PRO A 105 -11.68 7.30 -9.40
C PRO A 105 -12.35 8.18 -8.35
N ALA A 106 -12.23 7.85 -7.06
CA ALA A 106 -12.71 8.72 -5.99
C ALA A 106 -11.93 10.05 -5.97
N ASN A 107 -10.60 10.00 -6.11
CA ASN A 107 -9.77 11.20 -6.23
C ASN A 107 -10.16 12.08 -7.43
N ALA A 108 -10.52 11.47 -8.56
CA ALA A 108 -10.99 12.21 -9.73
C ALA A 108 -12.29 12.98 -9.44
N ILE A 109 -13.21 12.39 -8.66
CA ILE A 109 -14.43 13.07 -8.20
C ILE A 109 -14.09 14.18 -7.20
N LEU A 110 -13.27 13.87 -6.19
CA LEU A 110 -12.84 14.83 -5.15
C LEU A 110 -12.16 16.07 -5.77
N ALA A 111 -11.40 15.90 -6.85
CA ALA A 111 -10.75 17.00 -7.56
C ALA A 111 -11.74 17.99 -8.23
N THR A 112 -13.00 17.60 -8.40
CA THR A 112 -14.07 18.48 -8.93
C THR A 112 -14.79 19.27 -7.83
N TRP A 113 -14.61 18.89 -6.56
CA TRP A 113 -15.32 19.52 -5.45
C TRP A 113 -14.87 20.95 -5.23
N LYS A 114 -15.80 21.79 -4.78
CA LYS A 114 -15.58 23.20 -4.46
C LYS A 114 -15.95 23.48 -3.00
N PRO A 115 -15.38 24.52 -2.38
CA PRO A 115 -15.91 25.05 -1.12
C PRO A 115 -17.40 25.39 -1.26
N GLY A 116 -18.16 25.23 -0.18
CA GLY A 116 -19.61 25.44 -0.18
C GLY A 116 -20.40 24.20 0.29
N PRO A 117 -21.61 23.94 -0.25
CA PRO A 117 -22.44 22.83 0.21
C PRO A 117 -21.79 21.47 -0.08
N ILE A 118 -22.16 20.48 0.74
CA ILE A 118 -21.71 19.10 0.56
C ILE A 118 -22.37 18.47 -0.67
N PRO A 119 -21.60 17.84 -1.58
CA PRO A 119 -22.16 17.16 -2.74
C PRO A 119 -23.14 16.04 -2.37
N PRO A 120 -24.21 15.81 -3.15
CA PRO A 120 -25.19 14.75 -2.87
C PRO A 120 -24.59 13.34 -2.79
N ASP A 121 -23.50 13.08 -3.51
CA ASP A 121 -22.78 11.80 -3.57
C ASP A 121 -21.69 11.65 -2.49
N PHE A 122 -21.55 12.63 -1.59
CA PHE A 122 -20.50 12.68 -0.57
C PHE A 122 -20.32 11.36 0.18
N ALA A 123 -21.41 10.76 0.67
CA ALA A 123 -21.33 9.55 1.48
C ALA A 123 -20.73 8.37 0.69
N ALA A 124 -21.09 8.24 -0.58
CA ALA A 124 -20.59 7.20 -1.46
C ALA A 124 -19.11 7.43 -1.81
N VAL A 125 -18.72 8.68 -2.10
CA VAL A 125 -17.33 9.04 -2.41
C VAL A 125 -16.44 8.84 -1.19
N ARG A 126 -16.85 9.30 -0.01
CA ARG A 126 -16.13 9.09 1.26
C ARG A 126 -15.94 7.60 1.54
N LEU A 127 -16.99 6.80 1.45
CA LEU A 127 -16.90 5.37 1.71
C LEU A 127 -15.94 4.68 0.74
N ARG A 128 -16.04 4.98 -0.56
CA ARG A 128 -15.14 4.43 -1.59
C ARG A 128 -13.69 4.81 -1.33
N TRP A 129 -13.43 6.05 -0.94
CA TRP A 129 -12.08 6.55 -0.68
C TRP A 129 -11.46 5.89 0.55
N GLU A 130 -12.18 5.90 1.68
CA GLU A 130 -11.73 5.28 2.96
C GLU A 130 -11.57 3.76 2.81
N ALA A 131 -12.59 3.04 2.35
CA ALA A 131 -12.54 1.59 2.18
C ALA A 131 -11.53 1.16 1.09
N GLY A 132 -11.34 1.98 0.06
CA GLY A 132 -10.33 1.76 -0.96
C GLY A 132 -8.92 1.78 -0.36
N HIS A 133 -8.61 2.78 0.45
CA HIS A 133 -7.33 2.85 1.15
C HIS A 133 -7.14 1.74 2.19
N MET A 134 -8.20 1.34 2.91
CA MET A 134 -8.14 0.16 3.79
C MET A 134 -7.84 -1.14 3.03
N THR A 135 -8.41 -1.30 1.83
CA THR A 135 -8.15 -2.45 0.95
C THR A 135 -6.68 -2.48 0.53
N VAL A 136 -6.12 -1.32 0.13
CA VAL A 136 -4.70 -1.17 -0.19
C VAL A 136 -3.83 -1.52 1.03
N ALA A 137 -4.19 -1.03 2.22
CA ALA A 137 -3.46 -1.30 3.46
C ALA A 137 -3.44 -2.80 3.80
N ALA A 138 -4.57 -3.50 3.66
CA ALA A 138 -4.66 -4.93 3.90
C ALA A 138 -3.75 -5.72 2.93
N ALA A 139 -3.82 -5.41 1.64
CA ALA A 139 -2.95 -6.05 0.64
C ALA A 139 -1.46 -5.83 0.95
N LYS A 140 -1.06 -4.59 1.29
CA LYS A 140 0.32 -4.27 1.66
C LYS A 140 0.77 -4.95 2.94
N LEU A 141 -0.10 -5.04 3.95
CA LEU A 141 0.23 -5.70 5.21
C LEU A 141 0.51 -7.20 4.99
N ILE A 142 -0.38 -7.89 4.28
CA ILE A 142 -0.20 -9.32 3.97
C ILE A 142 1.04 -9.50 3.09
N GLY A 143 1.23 -8.62 2.10
CA GLY A 143 2.43 -8.62 1.25
C GLY A 143 3.71 -8.46 2.05
N PHE A 144 3.76 -7.51 2.99
CA PHE A 144 4.90 -7.28 3.88
C PHE A 144 5.17 -8.50 4.77
N VAL A 145 4.13 -9.10 5.35
CA VAL A 145 4.27 -10.35 6.14
C VAL A 145 4.90 -11.45 5.28
N PHE A 146 4.48 -11.62 4.03
CA PHE A 146 5.08 -12.59 3.12
C PHE A 146 6.55 -12.28 2.81
N ILE A 147 6.95 -11.02 2.61
CA ILE A 147 8.36 -10.65 2.46
C ILE A 147 9.17 -10.96 3.72
N CYS A 148 8.61 -10.71 4.92
CA CYS A 148 9.24 -11.11 6.19
C CYS A 148 9.43 -12.63 6.28
N VAL A 149 8.41 -13.42 5.94
CA VAL A 149 8.49 -14.88 5.94
C VAL A 149 9.51 -15.39 4.91
N ALA A 150 9.57 -14.78 3.72
CA ALA A 150 10.58 -15.13 2.71
C ALA A 150 12.01 -14.95 3.22
N PHE A 151 12.25 -13.95 4.07
CA PHE A 151 13.55 -13.71 4.69
C PHE A 151 13.87 -14.71 5.80
N LEU A 152 12.87 -15.13 6.57
CA LEU A 152 13.00 -16.07 7.69
C LEU A 152 12.95 -17.54 7.24
N ALA A 153 12.55 -17.81 6.00
CA ALA A 153 12.44 -19.15 5.45
C ALA A 153 13.81 -19.86 5.45
N PRO A 154 13.86 -21.15 5.83
CA PRO A 154 15.08 -21.94 5.73
C PRO A 154 15.59 -21.96 4.29
N ARG A 155 16.90 -21.71 4.11
CA ARG A 155 17.58 -21.96 2.85
C ARG A 155 17.96 -23.43 2.83
N LEU A 156 17.35 -24.20 1.92
CA LEU A 156 17.75 -25.59 1.76
C LEU A 156 19.19 -25.59 1.20
N PRO A 157 20.11 -26.39 1.75
CA PRO A 157 21.43 -26.54 1.16
C PRO A 157 21.27 -26.89 -0.32
N ALA A 158 21.98 -26.20 -1.21
CA ALA A 158 22.04 -26.59 -2.61
C ALA A 158 22.40 -28.07 -2.65
N GLY A 159 21.48 -28.90 -3.16
CA GLY A 159 21.74 -30.32 -3.33
C GLY A 159 23.04 -30.46 -4.10
N THR A 160 24.01 -31.15 -3.52
CA THR A 160 25.22 -31.57 -4.22
C THR A 160 24.79 -32.57 -5.28
N ASN A 161 24.47 -32.05 -6.47
CA ASN A 161 24.36 -32.86 -7.69
C ASN A 161 25.74 -32.98 -8.33
#